data_AF-A0A8T6ZWG3-F1
#
_entry.id   AF-A0A8T6ZWG3-F1
#
_cell.length_a   1.000
_cell.length_b   1.000
_cell.length_c   1.000
_cell.angle_alpha   90.00
_cell.angle_beta   90.00
_cell.angle_gamma   90.00
#
_symmetry.space_group_name_H-M   'P 1'
#
loop_
_entity.id
_entity.type
_entity.pdbx_description
1 polymer ?
#
loop_
_entity_poly.entity_id
_entity_poly.type
_entity_poly.pdbx_seq_one_letter_code
_entity_poly.pdbx_strand_id
1 'polypeptide(L)'
;MRHLIFSISIVFIASCADTTPLHSEFDIGASREEITSRYGVPTRIQTFTKQGQAIWGPIEDYWDQVPQGSTIEIWAYRSKINLEGADESYAETGETELYFVNSSNTVNEIGFHLDGAVYESGN
;
A
#
# COMPACT_ATOMS: atom_id res chain seq x y z
N MET A 1 -28.43 45.56 31.05
CA MET A 1 -27.05 45.04 30.86
C MET A 1 -27.12 43.99 29.75
N ARG A 2 -26.37 44.18 28.65
CA ARG A 2 -26.48 43.39 27.41
C ARG A 2 -25.43 42.28 27.44
N HIS A 3 -25.85 41.02 27.51
CA HIS A 3 -24.96 39.86 27.52
C HIS A 3 -24.41 39.62 26.10
N LEU A 4 -23.12 39.85 25.91
CA LEU A 4 -22.36 39.49 24.72
C LEU A 4 -21.92 38.04 24.86
N ILE A 5 -22.63 37.11 24.22
CA ILE A 5 -22.20 35.72 24.10
C ILE A 5 -21.13 35.68 23.01
N PHE A 6 -19.88 35.56 23.44
CA PHE A 6 -18.72 35.41 22.55
C PHE A 6 -18.60 33.92 22.20
N SER A 7 -19.13 33.54 21.04
CA SER A 7 -18.99 32.18 20.50
C SER A 7 -17.55 31.94 20.03
N ILE A 8 -16.73 31.34 20.88
CA ILE A 8 -15.41 30.83 20.51
C ILE A 8 -15.62 29.62 19.58
N SER A 9 -15.43 29.85 18.29
CA SER A 9 -15.34 28.79 17.29
C SER A 9 -13.97 28.14 17.45
N ILE A 10 -13.93 26.96 18.07
CA ILE A 10 -12.72 26.13 18.15
C ILE A 10 -12.49 25.54 16.75
N VAL A 11 -11.61 26.17 15.98
CA VAL A 11 -11.07 25.61 14.75
C VAL A 11 -10.07 24.52 15.16
N PHE A 12 -10.48 23.26 15.09
CA PHE A 12 -9.56 22.13 15.14
C PHE A 12 -8.77 22.11 13.83
N ILE A 13 -7.57 22.69 13.87
CA ILE A 13 -6.56 22.54 12.83
C ILE A 13 -6.03 21.10 12.99
N ALA A 14 -6.69 20.14 12.32
CA ALA A 14 -6.14 18.80 12.18
C ALA A 14 -4.89 18.93 11.29
N SER A 15 -3.72 19.07 11.91
CA SER A 15 -2.45 18.83 11.25
C SER A 15 -2.40 17.34 10.91
N CYS A 16 -2.85 16.98 9.72
CA CYS A 16 -2.63 15.65 9.17
C CYS A 16 -1.11 15.56 8.89
N ALA A 17 -0.35 15.12 9.91
CA ALA A 17 1.01 14.70 9.70
C ALA A 17 0.92 13.47 8.80
N ASP A 18 1.26 13.65 7.52
CA ASP A 18 1.27 12.59 6.52
C ASP A 18 2.48 11.68 6.81
N THR A 19 2.35 10.86 7.85
CA THR A 19 3.33 9.85 8.21
C THR A 19 3.22 8.72 7.20
N THR A 20 3.96 8.84 6.10
CA THR A 20 4.13 7.76 5.14
C THR A 20 4.60 6.49 5.87
N PRO A 21 3.85 5.37 5.79
CA PRO A 21 4.17 4.15 6.52
C PRO A 21 5.48 3.52 6.03
N LEU A 22 6.10 2.72 6.88
CA LEU A 22 7.18 1.84 6.50
C LEU A 22 6.60 0.59 5.81
N HIS A 23 7.31 0.08 4.81
CA HIS A 23 7.00 -1.18 4.16
C HIS A 23 6.87 -2.34 5.17
N SER A 24 7.72 -2.34 6.20
CA SER A 24 7.71 -3.34 7.27
C SER A 24 6.49 -3.27 8.20
N GLU A 25 5.61 -2.28 8.06
CA GLU A 25 4.36 -2.18 8.84
C GLU A 25 3.20 -2.91 8.17
N PHE A 26 3.34 -3.39 6.93
CA PHE A 26 2.33 -4.17 6.24
C PHE A 26 2.50 -5.67 6.53
N ASP A 27 1.40 -6.37 6.77
CA ASP A 27 1.41 -7.77 7.20
C ASP A 27 0.64 -8.68 6.24
N ILE A 28 1.24 -9.82 5.87
CA ILE A 28 0.54 -10.90 5.19
C ILE A 28 -0.57 -11.42 6.12
N GLY A 29 -1.76 -11.65 5.57
CA GLY A 29 -2.94 -12.07 6.33
C GLY A 29 -3.79 -10.94 6.91
N ALA A 30 -3.31 -9.68 6.89
CA ALA A 30 -4.12 -8.53 7.29
C ALA A 30 -5.36 -8.41 6.39
N SER A 31 -6.50 -8.04 6.98
CA SER A 31 -7.74 -7.89 6.23
C SER A 31 -7.78 -6.56 5.45
N ARG A 32 -8.59 -6.51 4.38
CA ARG A 32 -8.86 -5.26 3.64
C ARG A 32 -9.34 -4.13 4.56
N GLU A 33 -10.21 -4.45 5.51
CA GLU A 33 -10.74 -3.49 6.49
C GLU A 33 -9.63 -3.00 7.44
N GLU A 34 -8.79 -3.92 7.94
CA GLU A 34 -7.66 -3.56 8.79
C GLU A 34 -6.67 -2.64 8.06
N ILE A 35 -6.29 -2.99 6.83
CA ILE A 35 -5.39 -2.21 5.99
C ILE A 35 -5.96 -0.81 5.73
N THR A 36 -7.22 -0.72 5.29
CA THR A 36 -7.85 0.58 5.02
C THR A 36 -8.10 1.42 6.27
N SER A 37 -8.41 0.79 7.40
CA SER A 37 -8.58 1.49 8.67
C SER A 37 -7.26 2.05 9.20
N ARG A 38 -6.13 1.39 8.92
CA ARG A 38 -4.81 1.80 9.43
C ARG A 38 -4.09 2.76 8.50
N TYR A 39 -4.12 2.51 7.19
CA TYR A 39 -3.33 3.22 6.19
C TYR A 39 -4.16 4.08 5.23
N GLY A 40 -5.49 4.05 5.36
CA GLY A 40 -6.40 4.75 4.46
C GLY A 40 -6.60 4.02 3.14
N VAL A 41 -7.16 4.74 2.16
CA VAL A 41 -7.38 4.19 0.82
C VAL A 41 -6.06 4.00 0.08
N PRO A 42 -5.90 2.90 -0.69
CA PRO A 42 -4.71 2.71 -1.50
C PRO A 42 -4.60 3.81 -2.57
N THR A 43 -3.37 4.15 -2.92
CA THR A 43 -3.06 5.12 -3.99
C THR A 43 -3.42 4.59 -5.38
N ARG A 44 -3.33 3.28 -5.57
CA ARG A 44 -3.71 2.58 -6.81
C ARG A 44 -4.33 1.23 -6.46
N ILE A 45 -5.39 0.87 -7.19
CA ILE A 45 -5.95 -0.49 -7.21
C ILE A 45 -5.90 -0.97 -8.66
N GLN A 46 -5.38 -2.16 -8.89
CA GLN A 46 -5.38 -2.82 -10.19
C GLN A 46 -5.91 -4.24 -10.05
N THR A 47 -6.66 -4.71 -11.03
CA THR A 47 -7.16 -6.09 -11.07
C THR A 47 -6.90 -6.70 -12.43
N PHE A 48 -6.37 -7.91 -12.47
CA PHE A 48 -6.20 -8.69 -13.70
C PHE A 48 -6.33 -10.19 -13.42
N THR A 49 -6.39 -10.98 -14.48
CA THR A 49 -6.41 -12.44 -14.39
C THR A 49 -5.07 -12.99 -14.87
N LYS A 50 -4.48 -13.93 -14.14
CA LYS A 50 -3.25 -14.60 -14.56
C LYS A 50 -3.49 -15.44 -15.82
N GLN A 51 -2.79 -15.11 -16.92
CA GLN A 51 -2.98 -15.75 -18.23
C GLN A 51 -1.78 -16.61 -18.72
N GLY A 52 -0.66 -16.65 -18.00
CA GLY A 52 0.48 -17.50 -18.38
C GLY A 52 1.80 -16.78 -18.65
N GLN A 53 1.79 -15.47 -18.70
CA GLN A 53 2.99 -14.68 -18.97
C GLN A 53 3.86 -14.52 -17.71
N ALA A 54 5.16 -14.30 -17.95
CA ALA A 54 6.10 -13.92 -16.90
C ALA A 54 5.76 -12.50 -16.46
N ILE A 55 5.53 -12.32 -15.16
CA ILE A 55 5.43 -10.99 -14.56
C ILE A 55 6.83 -10.55 -14.15
N TRP A 56 7.08 -9.25 -14.24
CA TRP A 56 8.30 -8.63 -13.70
C TRP A 56 7.92 -7.69 -12.57
N GLY A 57 8.71 -7.62 -11.50
CA GLY A 57 8.46 -6.78 -10.33
C GLY A 57 8.31 -7.54 -9.00
N PRO A 58 7.77 -6.90 -7.94
CA PRO A 58 7.87 -7.43 -6.58
C PRO A 58 7.12 -8.75 -6.31
N ILE A 59 6.17 -9.12 -7.17
CA ILE A 59 5.42 -10.37 -7.04
C ILE A 59 6.13 -11.57 -7.70
N GLU A 60 7.28 -11.39 -8.36
CA GLU A 60 7.96 -12.45 -9.14
C GLU A 60 8.07 -13.77 -8.38
N ASP A 61 8.59 -13.75 -7.15
CA ASP A 61 8.80 -14.96 -6.33
C ASP A 61 7.50 -15.64 -5.91
N TYR A 62 6.40 -14.88 -5.82
CA TYR A 62 5.08 -15.41 -5.50
C TYR A 62 4.29 -15.82 -6.74
N TRP A 63 4.65 -15.29 -7.91
CA TRP A 63 3.89 -15.47 -9.14
C TRP A 63 3.70 -16.95 -9.46
N ASP A 64 4.74 -17.76 -9.35
CA ASP A 64 4.70 -19.19 -9.66
C ASP A 64 3.77 -19.99 -8.75
N GLN A 65 3.47 -19.47 -7.56
CA GLN A 65 2.56 -20.09 -6.59
C GLN A 65 1.10 -19.78 -6.89
N VAL A 66 0.82 -18.72 -7.66
CA VAL A 66 -0.54 -18.33 -8.04
C VAL A 66 -1.06 -19.24 -9.16
N PRO A 67 -2.20 -19.94 -9.00
CA PRO A 67 -2.75 -20.78 -10.05
C PRO A 67 -3.11 -20.00 -11.33
N GLN A 68 -2.92 -20.63 -12.50
CA GLN A 68 -3.41 -20.08 -13.77
C GLN A 68 -4.91 -19.79 -13.73
N GLY A 69 -5.32 -18.68 -14.32
CA GLY A 69 -6.71 -18.22 -14.29
C GLY A 69 -7.15 -17.56 -12.98
N SER A 70 -6.25 -17.42 -11.99
CA SER A 70 -6.59 -16.69 -10.76
C SER A 70 -6.76 -15.20 -11.04
N THR A 71 -7.74 -14.58 -10.39
CA THR A 71 -7.88 -13.12 -10.36
C THR A 71 -6.94 -12.55 -9.31
N ILE A 72 -6.17 -11.54 -9.66
CA ILE A 72 -5.21 -10.87 -8.79
C ILE A 72 -5.62 -9.41 -8.71
N GLU A 73 -5.82 -8.94 -7.49
CA GLU A 73 -6.00 -7.53 -7.20
C GLU A 73 -4.80 -7.01 -6.41
N ILE A 74 -4.26 -5.88 -6.84
CA ILE A 74 -3.10 -5.23 -6.26
C ILE A 74 -3.54 -3.91 -5.66
N TRP A 75 -3.22 -3.69 -4.38
CA TRP A 75 -3.36 -2.39 -3.72
C TRP A 75 -1.98 -1.79 -3.50
N ALA A 76 -1.73 -0.59 -4.03
CA ALA A 76 -0.46 0.10 -3.83
C ALA A 76 -0.59 1.21 -2.79
N TYR A 77 0.36 1.27 -1.85
CA TYR A 77 0.49 2.30 -0.84
C TYR A 77 1.86 2.96 -0.94
N ARG A 78 1.90 4.30 -0.97
CA ARG A 78 3.15 5.03 -0.81
C ARG A 78 3.75 4.67 0.56
N SER A 79 4.99 4.19 0.58
CA SER A 79 5.65 3.69 1.78
C SER A 79 7.15 3.95 1.74
N LYS A 80 7.85 3.64 2.83
CA LYS A 80 9.30 3.81 2.95
C LYS A 80 10.00 2.52 3.35
N ILE A 81 11.26 2.36 2.94
CA ILE A 81 12.16 1.34 3.48
C ILE A 81 13.32 2.02 4.21
N ASN A 82 13.77 1.44 5.30
CA ASN A 82 15.02 1.86 5.95
C ASN A 82 16.17 1.09 5.31
N LEU A 83 17.18 1.79 4.81
CA LEU A 83 18.40 1.17 4.31
C LEU A 83 19.43 1.08 5.44
N GLU A 84 19.84 -0.14 5.79
CA GLU A 84 20.95 -0.34 6.73
C GLU A 84 22.29 -0.10 6.02
N GLY A 85 23.20 0.68 6.63
CA GLY A 85 24.60 0.76 6.18
C GLY A 85 25.23 2.15 6.03
N ALA A 86 24.54 3.23 6.38
CA ALA A 86 25.16 4.55 6.51
C ALA A 86 24.90 5.11 7.92
N ASP A 87 25.79 5.98 8.40
CA ASP A 87 25.85 6.56 9.76
C ASP A 87 24.54 7.24 10.24
N GLU A 88 23.52 7.33 9.39
CA GLU A 88 22.17 7.78 9.69
C GLU A 88 21.19 6.87 8.92
N SER A 89 20.06 6.48 9.54
CA SER A 89 19.01 5.70 8.86
C SER A 89 18.41 6.52 7.72
N TYR A 90 18.83 6.25 6.48
CA TYR A 90 18.19 6.83 5.31
C TYR A 90 16.95 6.00 4.96
N ALA A 91 15.83 6.71 4.80
CA ALA A 91 14.59 6.11 4.34
C ALA A 91 14.36 6.48 2.87
N GLU A 92 14.26 5.47 2.00
CA GLU A 92 13.83 5.67 0.62
C GLU A 92 12.33 5.50 0.52
N THR A 93 11.69 6.32 -0.33
CA THR A 93 10.24 6.26 -0.56
C THR A 93 9.95 5.52 -1.85
N GLY A 94 9.01 4.59 -1.80
CA GLY A 94 8.50 3.83 -2.93
C GLY A 94 7.03 3.49 -2.74
N GLU A 95 6.59 2.34 -3.27
CA GLU A 95 5.27 1.79 -2.97
C GLU A 95 5.37 0.35 -2.46
N THR A 96 4.53 0.06 -1.48
CA THR A 96 4.24 -1.30 -1.03
C THR A 96 3.01 -1.77 -1.79
N GLU A 97 3.11 -2.92 -2.45
CA GLU A 97 2.02 -3.57 -3.14
C GLU A 97 1.48 -4.73 -2.31
N LEU A 98 0.17 -4.76 -2.09
CA LEU A 98 -0.53 -5.82 -1.38
C LEU A 98 -1.32 -6.63 -2.40
N TYR A 99 -1.07 -7.93 -2.46
CA TYR A 99 -1.68 -8.83 -3.44
C TYR A 99 -2.84 -9.60 -2.81
N PHE A 100 -4.00 -9.57 -3.45
CA PHE A 100 -5.19 -10.34 -3.09
C PHE A 100 -5.54 -11.29 -4.24
N VAL A 101 -5.52 -12.59 -3.97
CA VAL A 101 -5.76 -13.64 -4.98
C VAL A 101 -7.17 -14.19 -4.83
N ASN A 102 -7.88 -14.35 -5.95
CA ASN A 102 -9.23 -14.90 -6.05
C ASN A 102 -10.24 -14.22 -5.10
N SER A 103 -10.18 -12.89 -5.05
CA SER A 103 -11.04 -12.06 -4.19
C SER A 103 -10.86 -12.34 -2.69
N SER A 104 -9.67 -12.80 -2.27
CA SER A 104 -9.31 -12.93 -0.86
C SER A 104 -9.61 -11.63 -0.10
N ASN A 105 -10.15 -11.78 1.12
CA ASN A 105 -10.36 -10.66 2.03
C ASN A 105 -9.09 -10.29 2.81
N THR A 106 -8.05 -11.11 2.73
CA THR A 106 -6.78 -10.91 3.41
C THR A 106 -5.62 -10.85 2.42
N VAL A 107 -4.58 -10.09 2.78
CA VAL A 107 -3.34 -9.97 2.00
C VAL A 107 -2.71 -11.36 1.84
N ASN A 108 -2.44 -11.75 0.59
CA ASN A 108 -1.78 -13.02 0.27
C ASN A 108 -0.26 -12.87 0.18
N GLU A 109 0.21 -11.73 -0.32
CA GLU A 109 1.63 -11.42 -0.49
C GLU A 109 1.86 -9.90 -0.42
N ILE A 110 3.09 -9.51 -0.12
CA ILE A 110 3.52 -8.10 -0.07
C ILE A 110 4.78 -7.92 -0.91
N GLY A 111 4.80 -6.89 -1.74
CA GLY A 111 5.96 -6.47 -2.51
C GLY A 111 6.34 -5.02 -2.24
N PHE A 112 7.59 -4.65 -2.53
CA PHE A 112 8.04 -3.26 -2.52
C PHE A 112 8.81 -2.93 -3.79
N HIS A 113 8.61 -1.72 -4.31
CA HIS A 113 9.43 -1.17 -5.38
C HIS A 113 9.68 0.32 -5.16
N LEU A 114 10.81 0.83 -5.65
CA LEU A 114 11.16 2.25 -5.52
C LEU A 114 10.40 3.15 -6.52
N ASP A 115 10.14 2.67 -7.74
CA ASP A 115 9.74 3.52 -8.88
C ASP A 115 8.28 3.39 -9.37
N GLY A 116 7.45 2.56 -8.76
CA GLY A 116 6.22 2.06 -9.38
C GLY A 116 6.40 0.62 -9.87
N ALA A 117 5.35 -0.20 -9.86
CA ALA A 117 5.44 -1.54 -10.44
C ALA A 117 5.70 -1.43 -11.93
N VAL A 118 6.73 -2.13 -12.41
CA VAL A 118 7.03 -2.26 -13.84
C VAL A 118 6.09 -3.33 -14.39
N TYR A 119 4.89 -2.93 -14.80
CA TYR A 119 3.95 -3.82 -15.47
C TYR A 119 4.46 -4.25 -16.86
N GLU A 120 3.95 -5.39 -17.33
CA GLU A 120 4.21 -5.95 -18.65
C GLU A 120 4.31 -4.87 -19.73
N SER A 121 5.41 -4.88 -20.49
CA SER A 121 5.45 -4.18 -21.76
C SER A 121 4.44 -4.86 -22.70
N GLY A 122 3.21 -4.35 -22.72
CA GLY A 122 2.24 -4.70 -23.73
C GLY A 122 2.78 -4.29 -25.10
N ASN A 123 2.80 -5.24 -26.03
CA ASN A 123 2.95 -5.00 -27.46
C ASN A 123 1.65 -5.43 -28.15
#